data_AF-A0A1M4SLA4-F1
#
_entry.id   AF-A0A1M4SLA4-F1
#
_cell.length_a   1.000
_cell.length_b   1.000
_cell.length_c   1.000
_cell.angle_alpha   90.00
_cell.angle_beta   90.00
_cell.angle_gamma   90.00
#
_symmetry.space_group_name_H-M   'P 1'
#
loop_
_entity.id
_entity.type
_entity.pdbx_description
1 polymer ?
#
loop_
_entity_poly.entity_id
_entity_poly.type
_entity_poly.pdbx_seq_one_letter_code
_entity_poly.pdbx_strand_id
1 'polypeptide(L)'
;MIWAQGYETVFLSEAIEIFGSLVHGCSIVGVTGENERKNIYMNGGAIPFIPLDRLNAQMADYIIVSETKMQYIEVSKKLQQKGFSADVIIRDVTICIPGFTFEKYYTLRASRLSIISLNCFGGVVCNLFGMEFLSPFINMFLSEEDFLSMLEQDPRRSLTGPLKLVRTVHEENLDIMYPVYDLNGIELNMNHYADFKEAKSKWYERIQRVNWYNLLIVMYTEDEEVLKRFDRLPFGKKVCFVPFESDLPSAFSFDRNKLGIDLPTWDVADRIANGSILVYDLWDMLLYGKKTSIENRVRRLY
;
A
#
# COMPACT_ATOMS: atom_id res chain seq x y z
N MET A 1 3.72 -11.64 -18.94
CA MET A 1 2.75 -12.76 -18.87
C MET A 1 1.67 -12.42 -17.87
N ILE A 2 0.47 -13.00 -17.99
CA ILE A 2 -0.63 -12.76 -17.04
C ILE A 2 -0.96 -14.06 -16.31
N TRP A 3 -1.07 -14.03 -14.99
CA TRP A 3 -1.74 -15.04 -14.19
C TRP A 3 -3.20 -14.66 -14.04
N ALA A 4 -4.12 -15.55 -14.42
CA ALA A 4 -5.54 -15.30 -14.36
C ALA A 4 -6.29 -16.42 -13.61
N GLN A 5 -7.14 -16.06 -12.65
CA GLN A 5 -7.89 -17.03 -11.84
C GLN A 5 -9.34 -16.59 -11.59
N GLY A 6 -10.31 -17.30 -12.20
CA GLY A 6 -11.74 -16.97 -12.10
C GLY A 6 -12.43 -16.81 -13.45
N TYR A 7 -13.65 -16.26 -13.47
CA TYR A 7 -14.49 -16.08 -14.66
C TYR A 7 -14.79 -14.59 -14.97
N GLU A 8 -14.38 -13.64 -14.12
CA GLU A 8 -14.80 -12.25 -14.26
C GLU A 8 -13.80 -11.42 -15.07
N THR A 9 -14.30 -10.91 -16.19
CA THR A 9 -13.54 -10.33 -17.30
C THR A 9 -13.32 -8.81 -17.19
N VAL A 10 -13.78 -8.15 -16.13
CA VAL A 10 -13.88 -6.67 -16.10
C VAL A 10 -12.56 -5.97 -15.75
N PHE A 11 -11.83 -6.44 -14.71
CA PHE A 11 -10.53 -5.84 -14.37
C PHE A 11 -9.41 -6.25 -15.31
N LEU A 12 -9.53 -7.45 -15.90
CA LEU A 12 -8.57 -7.92 -16.88
C LEU A 12 -8.60 -7.01 -18.12
N SER A 13 -9.78 -6.59 -18.61
CA SER A 13 -9.88 -5.68 -19.77
C SER A 13 -9.33 -4.29 -19.48
N GLU A 14 -9.62 -3.69 -18.31
CA GLU A 14 -9.04 -2.39 -17.94
C GLU A 14 -7.52 -2.50 -17.77
N ALA A 15 -7.03 -3.49 -17.02
CA ALA A 15 -5.60 -3.71 -16.84
C ALA A 15 -4.88 -3.97 -18.17
N ILE A 16 -5.52 -4.69 -19.10
CA ILE A 16 -5.04 -4.96 -20.46
C ILE A 16 -5.02 -3.69 -21.32
N GLU A 17 -6.09 -2.90 -21.32
CA GLU A 17 -6.17 -1.63 -22.06
C GLU A 17 -5.17 -0.62 -21.52
N ILE A 18 -5.03 -0.55 -20.19
CA ILE A 18 -4.00 0.18 -19.45
C ILE A 18 -2.61 -0.34 -19.85
N PHE A 19 -2.38 -1.66 -19.93
CA PHE A 19 -1.10 -2.21 -20.40
C PHE A 19 -0.77 -1.79 -21.83
N GLY A 20 -1.75 -1.89 -22.73
CA GLY A 20 -1.58 -1.52 -24.13
C GLY A 20 -1.31 -0.03 -24.33
N SER A 21 -1.81 0.82 -23.44
CA SER A 21 -1.72 2.29 -23.52
C SER A 21 -0.57 2.89 -22.69
N LEU A 22 -0.24 2.34 -21.52
CA LEU A 22 0.74 2.90 -20.58
C LEU A 22 2.13 2.27 -20.68
N VAL A 23 2.23 1.05 -21.23
CA VAL A 23 3.49 0.31 -21.24
C VAL A 23 3.96 0.10 -22.68
N HIS A 24 4.30 1.21 -23.34
CA HIS A 24 4.95 1.17 -24.64
C HIS A 24 6.18 0.25 -24.61
N GLY A 25 6.25 -0.70 -25.55
CA GLY A 25 7.37 -1.64 -25.65
C GLY A 25 7.18 -2.98 -24.95
N CYS A 26 6.04 -3.24 -24.30
CA CYS A 26 5.74 -4.56 -23.74
C CYS A 26 4.74 -5.35 -24.60
N SER A 27 4.89 -6.68 -24.57
CA SER A 27 3.98 -7.61 -25.24
C SER A 27 3.49 -8.70 -24.27
N ILE A 28 2.23 -9.09 -24.43
CA ILE A 28 1.69 -10.20 -23.63
C ILE A 28 2.03 -11.50 -24.36
N VAL A 29 3.00 -12.21 -23.79
CA VAL A 29 3.53 -13.48 -24.33
C VAL A 29 2.66 -14.70 -24.01
N GLY A 30 1.69 -14.58 -23.11
CA GLY A 30 0.82 -15.68 -22.73
C GLY A 30 0.05 -15.42 -21.43
N VAL A 31 -0.90 -16.32 -21.16
CA VAL A 31 -1.70 -16.36 -19.92
C VAL A 31 -1.48 -17.72 -19.25
N THR A 32 -1.34 -17.73 -17.92
CA THR A 32 -1.19 -18.94 -17.10
C THR A 32 -2.21 -18.91 -15.95
N GLY A 33 -2.48 -20.06 -15.34
CA GLY A 33 -3.40 -20.18 -14.21
C GLY A 33 -3.67 -21.64 -13.85
N GLU A 34 -4.46 -21.88 -12.80
CA GLU A 34 -4.76 -23.26 -12.35
C GLU A 34 -5.76 -24.00 -13.24
N ASN A 35 -6.70 -23.26 -13.85
CA ASN A 35 -7.71 -23.84 -14.73
C ASN A 35 -7.34 -23.51 -16.17
N GLU A 36 -7.29 -24.53 -17.03
CA GLU A 36 -7.14 -24.34 -18.48
C GLU A 36 -8.25 -23.39 -18.97
N ARG A 37 -7.84 -22.24 -19.49
CA ARG A 37 -8.75 -21.29 -20.14
C ARG A 37 -8.73 -21.55 -21.65
N LYS A 38 -9.90 -21.41 -22.29
CA LYS A 38 -9.97 -21.24 -23.75
C LYS A 38 -9.18 -19.98 -24.15
N ASN A 39 -8.62 -19.96 -25.36
CA ASN A 39 -7.83 -18.84 -25.90
C ASN A 39 -8.41 -17.48 -25.49
N ILE A 40 -7.59 -16.66 -24.83
CA ILE A 40 -7.92 -15.27 -24.54
C ILE A 40 -7.61 -14.48 -25.81
N TYR A 41 -8.57 -13.68 -26.28
CA TYR A 41 -8.37 -12.85 -27.47
C TYR A 41 -8.16 -11.40 -27.03
N MET A 42 -7.15 -10.75 -27.61
CA MET A 42 -6.83 -9.35 -27.37
C MET A 42 -6.43 -8.68 -28.67
N ASN A 43 -6.96 -7.49 -28.94
CA ASN A 43 -6.68 -6.71 -30.16
C ASN A 43 -6.79 -7.53 -31.46
N GLY A 44 -7.72 -8.49 -31.51
CA GLY A 44 -7.91 -9.38 -32.66
C GLY A 44 -6.96 -10.58 -32.76
N GLY A 45 -6.00 -10.73 -31.84
CA GLY A 45 -5.05 -11.86 -31.77
C GLY A 45 -5.35 -12.82 -30.60
N ALA A 46 -5.09 -14.11 -30.81
CA ALA A 46 -5.17 -15.11 -29.74
C ALA A 46 -3.91 -15.07 -28.88
N ILE A 47 -4.08 -15.04 -27.55
CA ILE A 47 -3.02 -15.15 -26.56
C ILE A 47 -2.96 -16.61 -26.09
N PRO A 48 -1.79 -17.26 -26.16
CA PRO A 48 -1.66 -18.66 -25.78
C PRO A 48 -1.85 -18.84 -24.27
N PHE A 49 -2.58 -19.88 -23.89
CA PHE A 49 -2.57 -20.39 -22.52
C PHE A 49 -1.32 -21.27 -22.31
N ILE A 50 -0.59 -21.01 -21.23
CA ILE A 50 0.62 -21.72 -20.83
C ILE A 50 0.30 -22.49 -19.54
N PRO A 51 0.23 -23.83 -19.60
CA PRO A 51 0.06 -24.66 -18.42
C PRO A 51 1.18 -24.48 -17.38
N LEU A 52 0.84 -24.56 -16.09
CA LEU A 52 1.78 -24.32 -14.98
C LEU A 52 2.97 -25.29 -14.94
N ASP A 53 2.81 -26.51 -15.43
CA ASP A 53 3.88 -27.50 -15.56
C ASP A 53 4.90 -27.14 -16.65
N ARG A 54 4.51 -26.33 -17.65
CA ARG A 54 5.38 -25.84 -18.73
C ARG A 54 5.96 -24.46 -18.46
N LEU A 55 5.47 -23.77 -17.43
CA LEU A 55 5.89 -22.43 -17.06
C LEU A 55 7.32 -22.41 -16.50
N ASN A 56 8.16 -21.49 -17.00
CA ASN A 56 9.49 -21.22 -16.46
C ASN A 56 9.87 -19.73 -16.54
N ALA A 57 10.82 -19.32 -15.71
CA ALA A 57 11.22 -17.92 -15.52
C ALA A 57 11.74 -17.20 -16.78
N GLN A 58 12.21 -17.93 -17.80
CA GLN A 58 12.74 -17.32 -19.03
C GLN A 58 11.61 -16.90 -20.00
N MET A 59 10.37 -17.30 -19.73
CA MET A 59 9.24 -17.05 -20.64
C MET A 59 8.70 -15.62 -20.55
N ALA A 60 9.00 -14.88 -19.49
CA ALA A 60 8.50 -13.51 -19.31
C ALA A 60 9.35 -12.72 -18.32
N ASP A 61 9.54 -11.43 -18.62
CA ASP A 61 10.21 -10.49 -17.73
C ASP A 61 9.37 -10.16 -16.49
N TYR A 62 8.04 -10.12 -16.65
CA TYR A 62 7.08 -9.83 -15.59
C TYR A 62 5.85 -10.74 -15.66
N ILE A 63 5.31 -11.09 -14.49
CA ILE A 63 4.02 -11.75 -14.34
C ILE A 63 3.06 -10.82 -13.62
N ILE A 64 1.92 -10.58 -14.25
CA ILE A 64 0.85 -9.79 -13.67
C ILE A 64 -0.19 -10.73 -13.10
N VAL A 65 -0.43 -10.64 -11.82
CA VAL A 65 -1.43 -11.44 -11.11
C VAL A 65 -2.73 -10.67 -11.11
N SER A 66 -3.69 -11.14 -11.91
CA SER A 66 -5.03 -10.57 -12.02
C SER A 66 -6.09 -11.53 -11.51
N GLU A 67 -7.10 -10.98 -10.82
CA GLU A 67 -8.27 -11.69 -10.27
C GLU A 67 -7.86 -12.84 -9.33
N THR A 68 -8.00 -12.68 -8.01
CA THR A 68 -7.48 -13.70 -7.08
C THR A 68 -8.56 -14.26 -6.16
N LYS A 69 -9.20 -15.37 -6.56
CA LYS A 69 -9.91 -16.27 -5.63
C LYS A 69 -8.95 -16.89 -4.60
N MET A 70 -7.71 -17.13 -5.01
CA MET A 70 -6.59 -17.52 -4.15
C MET A 70 -5.88 -16.28 -3.62
N GLN A 71 -5.29 -16.34 -2.43
CA GLN A 71 -4.55 -15.18 -1.94
C GLN A 71 -3.29 -14.95 -2.79
N TYR A 72 -2.97 -13.68 -3.11
CA TYR A 72 -1.76 -13.29 -3.86
C TYR A 72 -0.48 -13.96 -3.34
N ILE A 73 -0.38 -14.16 -2.01
CA ILE A 73 0.76 -14.81 -1.37
C ILE A 73 0.93 -16.25 -1.86
N GLU A 74 -0.16 -16.99 -2.04
CA GLU A 74 -0.11 -18.36 -2.53
C GLU A 74 0.26 -18.41 -4.01
N VAL A 75 -0.31 -17.53 -4.84
CA VAL A 75 0.07 -17.39 -6.25
C VAL A 75 1.55 -17.05 -6.39
N SER A 76 2.03 -16.07 -5.62
CA SER A 76 3.43 -15.65 -5.62
C SER A 76 4.36 -16.79 -5.24
N LYS A 77 4.02 -17.60 -4.21
CA LYS A 77 4.81 -18.78 -3.83
C LYS A 77 4.88 -19.81 -4.96
N LYS A 78 3.77 -20.08 -5.66
CA LYS A 78 3.75 -21.01 -6.79
C LYS A 78 4.62 -20.53 -7.95
N LEU A 79 4.54 -19.25 -8.30
CA LEU A 79 5.37 -18.66 -9.34
C LEU A 79 6.85 -18.66 -8.96
N GLN A 80 7.19 -18.45 -7.69
CA GLN A 80 8.56 -18.57 -7.19
C GLN A 80 9.09 -20.01 -7.29
N GLN A 81 8.26 -21.03 -7.06
CA GLN A 81 8.63 -22.43 -7.31
C GLN A 81 8.90 -22.73 -8.80
N LYS A 82 8.42 -21.88 -9.71
CA LYS A 82 8.70 -21.92 -11.16
C LYS A 82 9.91 -21.07 -11.57
N GLY A 83 10.62 -20.50 -10.59
CA GLY A 83 11.85 -19.75 -10.78
C GLY A 83 11.68 -18.23 -10.95
N PHE A 84 10.45 -17.69 -10.89
CA PHE A 84 10.25 -16.25 -10.96
C PHE A 84 10.65 -15.57 -9.65
N SER A 85 11.39 -14.46 -9.72
CA SER A 85 11.63 -13.63 -8.53
C SER A 85 10.33 -12.99 -8.04
N ALA A 86 10.20 -12.76 -6.73
CA ALA A 86 9.10 -11.99 -6.16
C ALA A 86 9.04 -10.54 -6.69
N ASP A 87 10.13 -10.00 -7.23
CA ASP A 87 10.20 -8.64 -7.78
C ASP A 87 9.52 -8.51 -9.15
N VAL A 88 9.36 -9.62 -9.87
CA VAL A 88 8.75 -9.62 -11.21
C VAL A 88 7.29 -10.06 -11.19
N ILE A 89 6.77 -10.43 -10.02
CA ILE A 89 5.37 -10.79 -9.80
C ILE A 89 4.67 -9.53 -9.27
N ILE A 90 3.74 -8.98 -10.03
CA ILE A 90 3.11 -7.68 -9.78
C ILE A 90 1.60 -7.86 -9.76
N ARG A 91 0.89 -7.17 -8.86
CA ARG A 91 -0.58 -7.17 -8.87
C ARG A 91 -1.10 -6.30 -10.01
N ASP A 92 -2.22 -6.70 -10.59
CA ASP A 92 -2.95 -5.90 -11.57
C ASP A 92 -3.42 -4.54 -11.02
N VAL A 93 -3.73 -4.43 -9.74
CA VAL A 93 -4.06 -3.14 -9.13
C VAL A 93 -2.88 -2.17 -9.11
N THR A 94 -1.65 -2.67 -8.96
CA THR A 94 -0.42 -1.84 -8.89
C THR A 94 -0.12 -1.15 -10.21
N ILE A 95 -0.25 -1.89 -11.31
CA ILE A 95 0.00 -1.38 -12.68
C ILE A 95 -1.05 -0.37 -13.13
N CYS A 96 -2.23 -0.40 -12.51
CA CYS A 96 -3.32 0.51 -12.82
C CYS A 96 -3.20 1.83 -12.06
N ILE A 97 -2.23 1.95 -11.14
CA ILE A 97 -1.95 3.23 -10.47
C ILE A 97 -1.42 4.21 -11.52
N PRO A 98 -2.05 5.40 -11.69
CA PRO A 98 -1.64 6.38 -12.68
C PRO A 98 -0.14 6.68 -12.60
N GLY A 99 0.52 6.76 -13.76
CA GLY A 99 1.95 7.02 -13.83
C GLY A 99 2.85 5.83 -13.53
N PHE A 100 2.31 4.59 -13.46
CA PHE A 100 3.10 3.37 -13.34
C PHE A 100 4.11 3.25 -14.49
N THR A 101 5.35 2.90 -14.12
CA THR A 101 6.36 2.36 -15.04
C THR A 101 7.11 1.24 -14.31
N PHE A 102 7.65 0.27 -15.05
CA PHE A 102 8.48 -0.77 -14.45
C PHE A 102 9.71 -0.20 -13.74
N GLU A 103 10.29 0.88 -14.27
CA GLU A 103 11.41 1.58 -13.65
C GLU A 103 11.03 2.16 -12.28
N LYS A 104 9.89 2.87 -12.19
CA LYS A 104 9.39 3.42 -10.92
C LYS A 104 9.09 2.31 -9.92
N TYR A 105 8.45 1.23 -10.37
CA TYR A 105 8.14 0.07 -9.54
C TYR A 105 9.40 -0.59 -8.96
N TYR A 106 10.38 -0.86 -9.81
CA TYR A 106 11.66 -1.43 -9.40
C TYR A 106 12.40 -0.50 -8.45
N THR A 107 12.50 0.79 -8.79
CA THR A 107 13.17 1.81 -7.97
C THR A 107 12.53 1.92 -6.59
N LEU A 108 11.19 1.92 -6.51
CA LEU A 108 10.47 1.99 -5.24
C LEU A 108 10.79 0.78 -4.35
N ARG A 109 10.73 -0.43 -4.90
CA ARG A 109 11.04 -1.65 -4.12
C ARG A 109 12.50 -1.72 -3.68
N ALA A 110 13.43 -1.26 -4.52
CA ALA A 110 14.84 -1.17 -4.19
C ALA A 110 15.17 -0.06 -3.16
N SER A 111 14.31 0.96 -3.04
CA SER A 111 14.56 2.13 -2.18
C SER A 111 14.57 1.82 -0.67
N ARG A 112 14.08 0.64 -0.26
CA ARG A 112 13.90 0.25 1.15
C ARG A 112 13.17 1.32 1.96
N LEU A 113 12.12 1.90 1.40
CA LEU A 113 11.29 2.92 2.07
C LEU A 113 10.64 2.33 3.34
N SER A 114 10.74 3.06 4.45
CA SER A 114 9.99 2.78 5.67
C SER A 114 8.91 3.84 5.87
N ILE A 115 7.66 3.42 6.05
CA ILE A 115 6.52 4.32 6.21
C ILE A 115 6.11 4.34 7.69
N ILE A 116 6.16 5.50 8.32
CA ILE A 116 5.61 5.72 9.66
C ILE A 116 4.31 6.47 9.47
N SER A 117 3.18 5.81 9.75
CA SER A 117 1.85 6.37 9.52
C SER A 117 1.00 6.41 10.78
N LEU A 118 0.14 7.42 10.89
CA LEU A 118 -0.81 7.58 12.00
C LEU A 118 -1.79 6.39 12.11
N ASN A 119 -2.11 5.76 10.99
CA ASN A 119 -3.03 4.62 10.87
C ASN A 119 -2.47 3.53 9.91
N CYS A 120 -3.37 2.71 9.35
CA CYS A 120 -3.07 1.60 8.45
C CYS A 120 -2.47 1.98 7.08
N PHE A 121 -2.37 3.26 6.73
CA PHE A 121 -1.86 3.76 5.45
C PHE A 121 -0.59 3.04 4.98
N GLY A 122 0.44 2.95 5.83
CA GLY A 122 1.72 2.33 5.48
C GLY A 122 1.59 0.85 5.09
N GLY A 123 0.77 0.10 5.82
CA GLY A 123 0.50 -1.31 5.52
C GLY A 123 -0.27 -1.50 4.23
N VAL A 124 -1.27 -0.64 3.98
CA VAL A 124 -2.07 -0.64 2.75
C VAL A 124 -1.19 -0.34 1.53
N VAL A 125 -0.35 0.70 1.59
CA VAL A 125 0.60 1.04 0.52
C VAL A 125 1.56 -0.12 0.27
N CYS A 126 2.16 -0.69 1.32
CA CYS A 126 3.12 -1.78 1.15
C CYS A 126 2.46 -3.00 0.49
N ASN A 127 1.21 -3.32 0.83
CA ASN A 127 0.45 -4.38 0.18
C ASN A 127 0.15 -4.08 -1.30
N LEU A 128 -0.24 -2.84 -1.62
CA LEU A 128 -0.53 -2.39 -2.97
C LEU A 128 0.70 -2.51 -3.88
N PHE A 129 1.89 -2.12 -3.41
CA PHE A 129 3.13 -2.16 -4.20
C PHE A 129 3.96 -3.44 -4.00
N GLY A 130 3.49 -4.39 -3.18
CA GLY A 130 4.22 -5.64 -2.90
C GLY A 130 5.56 -5.41 -2.19
N MET A 131 5.62 -4.40 -1.34
CA MET A 131 6.82 -4.04 -0.56
C MET A 131 6.88 -4.81 0.75
N GLU A 132 8.09 -5.06 1.23
CA GLU A 132 8.30 -5.57 2.59
C GLU A 132 7.89 -4.52 3.63
N PHE A 133 7.29 -4.97 4.73
CA PHE A 133 7.02 -4.11 5.88
C PHE A 133 8.31 -3.77 6.64
N LEU A 134 8.96 -2.68 6.23
CA LEU A 134 10.15 -2.12 6.88
C LEU A 134 9.81 -1.16 8.03
N SER A 135 8.58 -1.21 8.55
CA SER A 135 8.11 -0.35 9.64
C SER A 135 7.19 -1.15 10.56
N PRO A 136 7.17 -0.88 11.88
CA PRO A 136 6.24 -1.54 12.78
C PRO A 136 4.81 -0.98 12.71
N PHE A 137 4.60 0.17 12.05
CA PHE A 137 3.30 0.84 11.88
C PHE A 137 2.41 0.13 10.85
N ILE A 138 2.07 -1.12 11.16
CA ILE A 138 1.27 -2.00 10.32
C ILE A 138 0.18 -2.60 11.18
N ASN A 139 -1.07 -2.49 10.73
CA ASN A 139 -2.25 -2.99 11.43
C ASN A 139 -2.44 -2.33 12.81
N MET A 140 -2.24 -1.02 12.86
CA MET A 140 -2.35 -0.23 14.07
C MET A 140 -2.59 1.24 13.76
N PHE A 141 -3.01 1.98 14.78
CA PHE A 141 -3.10 3.43 14.75
C PHE A 141 -2.67 4.06 16.10
N LEU A 142 -2.44 5.36 16.06
CA LEU A 142 -2.18 6.20 17.24
C LEU A 142 -3.18 7.37 17.27
N SER A 143 -3.27 8.04 18.42
CA SER A 143 -3.87 9.37 18.46
C SER A 143 -2.97 10.39 17.75
N GLU A 144 -3.54 11.51 17.30
CA GLU A 144 -2.75 12.60 16.70
C GLU A 144 -1.69 13.12 17.68
N GLU A 145 -2.05 13.26 18.96
CA GLU A 145 -1.14 13.73 20.00
C GLU A 145 0.02 12.76 20.23
N ASP A 146 -0.27 11.47 20.40
CA ASP A 146 0.76 10.44 20.60
C ASP A 146 1.72 10.38 19.40
N PHE A 147 1.17 10.46 18.19
CA PHE A 147 1.95 10.43 16.95
C PHE A 147 2.85 11.67 16.81
N LEU A 148 2.31 12.87 17.06
CA LEU A 148 3.10 14.10 17.01
C LEU A 148 4.14 14.15 18.12
N SER A 149 3.75 13.88 19.37
CA SER A 149 4.67 13.83 20.52
C SER A 149 5.84 12.87 20.28
N MET A 150 5.57 11.71 19.67
CA MET A 150 6.61 10.77 19.27
C MET A 150 7.56 11.32 18.20
N LEU A 151 7.04 12.02 17.19
CA LEU A 151 7.82 12.56 16.07
C LEU A 151 8.58 13.85 16.43
N GLU A 152 8.04 14.66 17.35
CA GLU A 152 8.67 15.86 17.90
C GLU A 152 9.88 15.49 18.79
N GLN A 153 9.83 14.30 19.39
CA GLN A 153 10.97 13.68 20.04
C GLN A 153 11.88 12.98 19.02
N ASP A 154 12.79 12.11 19.47
CA ASP A 154 13.55 11.24 18.59
C ASP A 154 12.76 9.93 18.38
N PRO A 155 12.11 9.71 17.21
CA PRO A 155 11.31 8.51 16.99
C PRO A 155 12.14 7.23 17.10
N ARG A 156 13.47 7.27 16.86
CA ARG A 156 14.34 6.10 17.06
C ARG A 156 14.38 5.67 18.51
N ARG A 157 14.33 6.63 19.43
CA ARG A 157 14.31 6.38 20.88
C ARG A 157 12.89 6.06 21.34
N SER A 158 11.92 6.89 20.99
CA SER A 158 10.54 6.77 21.46
C SER A 158 9.90 5.44 21.06
N LEU A 159 10.31 4.86 19.94
CA LEU A 159 9.79 3.58 19.43
C LEU A 159 10.53 2.33 19.91
N THR A 160 11.49 2.49 20.83
CA THR A 160 12.22 1.36 21.42
C THR A 160 11.95 1.27 22.91
N GLY A 161 11.71 0.05 23.40
CA GLY A 161 11.43 -0.18 24.80
C GLY A 161 10.41 -1.29 25.03
N PRO A 162 10.09 -1.59 26.30
CA PRO A 162 9.15 -2.64 26.64
C PRO A 162 7.70 -2.20 26.39
N LEU A 163 6.97 -2.94 25.56
CA LEU A 163 5.52 -2.81 25.42
C LEU A 163 4.79 -3.30 26.67
N LYS A 164 3.98 -2.43 27.29
CA LYS A 164 3.12 -2.72 28.45
C LYS A 164 1.66 -2.70 28.03
N LEU A 165 0.93 -3.80 28.25
CA LEU A 165 -0.49 -3.83 27.91
C LEU A 165 -1.24 -2.87 28.85
N VAL A 166 -1.95 -1.90 28.28
CA VAL A 166 -2.74 -0.91 29.03
C VAL A 166 -4.19 -1.35 29.12
N ARG A 167 -4.77 -1.71 27.98
CA ARG A 167 -6.18 -2.11 27.87
C ARG A 167 -6.41 -2.98 26.64
N THR A 168 -7.62 -3.50 26.57
CA THR A 168 -8.15 -4.21 25.40
C THR A 168 -9.38 -3.46 24.89
N VAL A 169 -9.51 -3.31 23.57
CA VAL A 169 -10.60 -2.60 22.92
C VAL A 169 -11.26 -3.51 21.88
N HIS A 170 -12.56 -3.35 21.65
CA HIS A 170 -13.30 -4.07 20.60
C HIS A 170 -13.20 -3.28 19.28
N GLU A 171 -12.75 -3.94 18.21
CA GLU A 171 -12.82 -3.41 16.85
C GLU A 171 -14.09 -3.96 16.19
N GLU A 172 -15.08 -3.10 16.00
CA GLU A 172 -16.41 -3.49 15.52
C GLU A 172 -16.37 -4.09 14.11
N ASN A 173 -15.52 -3.57 13.21
CA ASN A 173 -15.49 -4.01 11.82
C ASN A 173 -14.95 -5.43 11.63
N LEU A 174 -14.07 -5.86 12.52
CA LEU A 174 -13.43 -7.18 12.48
C LEU A 174 -14.04 -8.15 13.48
N ASP A 175 -14.87 -7.64 14.40
CA ASP A 175 -15.42 -8.35 15.55
C ASP A 175 -14.33 -9.06 16.38
N ILE A 176 -13.27 -8.32 16.73
CA ILE A 176 -12.16 -8.82 17.55
C ILE A 176 -11.85 -7.90 18.72
N MET A 177 -11.31 -8.49 19.78
CA MET A 177 -10.67 -7.75 20.86
C MET A 177 -9.18 -7.58 20.55
N TYR A 178 -8.67 -6.35 20.60
CA TYR A 178 -7.27 -6.05 20.27
C TYR A 178 -6.53 -5.36 21.43
N PRO A 179 -5.20 -5.51 21.53
CA PRO A 179 -4.42 -4.90 22.59
C PRO A 179 -4.07 -3.44 22.30
N VAL A 180 -4.11 -2.62 23.34
CA VAL A 180 -3.47 -1.30 23.36
C VAL A 180 -2.25 -1.37 24.25
N TYR A 181 -1.08 -1.10 23.68
CA TYR A 181 0.20 -1.11 24.41
C TYR A 181 0.70 0.30 24.68
N ASP A 182 1.17 0.57 25.89
CA ASP A 182 2.00 1.72 26.20
C ASP A 182 3.45 1.43 25.81
N LEU A 183 4.07 2.41 25.15
CA LEU A 183 5.49 2.46 24.86
C LEU A 183 6.00 3.87 25.15
N ASN A 184 6.70 4.05 26.26
CA ASN A 184 7.28 5.34 26.65
C ASN A 184 6.25 6.48 26.72
N GLY A 185 5.01 6.20 27.13
CA GLY A 185 3.92 7.17 27.19
C GLY A 185 3.11 7.32 25.91
N ILE A 186 3.38 6.50 24.88
CA ILE A 186 2.68 6.49 23.60
C ILE A 186 1.77 5.26 23.56
N GLU A 187 0.48 5.46 23.26
CA GLU A 187 -0.47 4.37 23.13
C GLU A 187 -0.54 3.82 21.69
N LEU A 188 -0.21 2.54 21.56
CA LEU A 188 -0.20 1.81 20.29
C LEU A 188 -1.47 0.95 20.20
N ASN A 189 -2.43 1.36 19.37
CA ASN A 189 -3.69 0.64 19.17
C ASN A 189 -3.51 -0.40 18.05
N MET A 190 -3.29 -1.67 18.38
CA MET A 190 -2.93 -2.72 17.41
C MET A 190 -4.17 -3.47 16.88
N ASN A 191 -5.03 -2.73 16.17
CA ASN A 191 -6.43 -3.08 15.92
C ASN A 191 -6.72 -4.25 14.99
N HIS A 192 -5.74 -4.84 14.29
CA HIS A 192 -5.95 -6.09 13.53
C HIS A 192 -5.31 -7.34 14.18
N TYR A 193 -4.94 -7.29 15.46
CA TYR A 193 -4.38 -8.46 16.15
C TYR A 193 -5.29 -8.96 17.25
N ALA A 194 -5.98 -10.09 16.98
CA ALA A 194 -6.69 -10.84 18.01
C ALA A 194 -5.70 -11.58 18.95
N ASP A 195 -4.53 -11.98 18.46
CA ASP A 195 -3.45 -12.56 19.27
C ASP A 195 -2.48 -11.47 19.74
N PHE A 196 -2.48 -11.23 21.05
CA PHE A 196 -1.67 -10.20 21.68
C PHE A 196 -0.18 -10.52 21.62
N LYS A 197 0.18 -11.82 21.67
CA LYS A 197 1.57 -12.26 21.55
C LYS A 197 2.06 -12.03 20.12
N GLU A 198 1.21 -12.26 19.13
CA GLU A 198 1.53 -11.95 17.74
C GLU A 198 1.76 -10.44 17.57
N ALA A 199 0.87 -9.60 18.07
CA ALA A 199 0.98 -8.14 18.01
C ALA A 199 2.34 -7.65 18.53
N LYS A 200 2.69 -8.08 19.76
CA LYS A 200 3.96 -7.74 20.42
C LYS A 200 5.18 -8.30 19.69
N SER A 201 5.09 -9.54 19.21
CA SER A 201 6.17 -10.17 18.43
C SER A 201 6.43 -9.42 17.13
N LYS A 202 5.37 -9.08 16.38
CA LYS A 202 5.46 -8.34 15.12
C LYS A 202 5.99 -6.93 15.28
N TRP A 203 5.63 -6.24 16.37
CA TRP A 203 6.23 -4.96 16.71
C TRP A 203 7.76 -5.05 16.83
N TYR A 204 8.25 -5.94 17.69
CA TYR A 204 9.69 -6.10 17.92
C TYR A 204 10.43 -6.63 16.69
N GLU A 205 9.82 -7.50 15.90
CA GLU A 205 10.38 -7.96 14.62
C GLU A 205 10.57 -6.79 13.64
N ARG A 206 9.57 -5.93 13.49
CA ARG A 206 9.53 -4.89 12.45
C ARG A 206 10.25 -3.60 12.84
N ILE A 207 10.30 -3.23 14.13
CA ILE A 207 11.05 -2.05 14.56
C ILE A 207 12.55 -2.17 14.22
N GLN A 208 13.09 -3.39 14.20
CA GLN A 208 14.48 -3.66 13.82
C GLN A 208 14.73 -3.50 12.32
N ARG A 209 13.69 -3.47 11.48
CA ARG A 209 13.81 -3.33 10.02
C ARG A 209 13.78 -1.90 9.54
N VAL A 210 13.45 -0.94 10.40
CA VAL A 210 13.26 0.47 10.03
C VAL A 210 14.50 1.02 9.36
N ASN A 211 14.32 1.44 8.11
CA ASN A 211 15.32 2.20 7.37
C ASN A 211 15.19 3.68 7.69
N TRP A 212 15.88 4.10 8.74
CA TRP A 212 15.85 5.49 9.20
C TRP A 212 16.49 6.52 8.24
N TYR A 213 17.07 6.08 7.11
CA TYR A 213 17.62 6.96 6.07
C TYR A 213 16.64 7.24 4.94
N ASN A 214 15.58 6.44 4.80
CA ASN A 214 14.52 6.64 3.81
C ASN A 214 13.16 6.42 4.48
N LEU A 215 12.72 7.47 5.18
CA LEU A 215 11.43 7.52 5.86
C LEU A 215 10.43 8.31 5.01
N LEU A 216 9.18 7.87 5.02
CA LEU A 216 8.02 8.68 4.69
C LEU A 216 7.12 8.75 5.92
N ILE A 217 6.81 9.97 6.36
CA ILE A 217 5.88 10.21 7.46
C ILE A 217 4.52 10.58 6.90
N VAL A 218 3.47 9.88 7.32
CA VAL A 218 2.12 10.10 6.83
C VAL A 218 1.15 10.27 7.99
N MET A 219 0.36 11.33 7.96
CA MET A 219 -0.78 11.45 8.86
C MET A 219 -1.96 12.11 8.15
N TYR A 220 -3.03 12.28 8.89
CA TYR A 220 -4.18 13.09 8.50
C TYR A 220 -4.61 13.89 9.71
N THR A 221 -5.34 14.99 9.48
CA THR A 221 -5.99 15.74 10.56
C THR A 221 -7.16 16.58 10.05
N GLU A 222 -8.06 16.93 10.95
CA GLU A 222 -9.10 17.95 10.72
C GLU A 222 -8.81 19.25 11.50
N ASP A 223 -7.67 19.32 12.19
CA ASP A 223 -7.25 20.45 13.02
C ASP A 223 -6.04 21.18 12.40
N GLU A 224 -6.21 22.48 12.12
CA GLU A 224 -5.16 23.33 11.55
C GLU A 224 -3.93 23.49 12.46
N GLU A 225 -4.08 23.46 13.78
CA GLU A 225 -2.95 23.57 14.72
C GLU A 225 -2.14 22.27 14.76
N VAL A 226 -2.81 21.12 14.66
CA VAL A 226 -2.16 19.81 14.49
C VAL A 226 -1.36 19.79 13.19
N LEU A 227 -1.92 20.31 12.09
CA LEU A 227 -1.20 20.45 10.82
C LEU A 227 0.04 21.36 10.97
N LYS A 228 -0.09 22.51 11.64
CA LYS A 228 1.06 23.43 11.89
C LYS A 228 2.17 22.76 12.69
N ARG A 229 1.84 21.93 13.68
CA ARG A 229 2.83 21.12 14.42
C ARG A 229 3.53 20.13 13.49
N PHE A 230 2.77 19.37 12.72
CA PHE A 230 3.32 18.43 11.74
C PHE A 230 4.22 19.10 10.69
N ASP A 231 3.84 20.31 10.25
CA ASP A 231 4.60 21.05 9.26
C ASP A 231 6.01 21.44 9.73
N ARG A 232 6.20 21.64 11.03
CA ARG A 232 7.50 21.98 11.63
C ARG A 232 8.47 20.80 11.76
N LEU A 233 7.97 19.57 11.63
CA LEU A 233 8.80 18.38 11.83
C LEU A 233 9.89 18.25 10.74
N PRO A 234 11.15 17.92 11.10
CA PRO A 234 12.29 17.98 10.19
C PRO A 234 12.45 16.73 9.30
N PHE A 235 11.36 16.17 8.77
CA PHE A 235 11.41 15.02 7.86
C PHE A 235 11.37 15.45 6.39
N GLY A 236 12.31 14.92 5.60
CA GLY A 236 12.42 15.26 4.17
C GLY A 236 11.22 14.79 3.33
N LYS A 237 10.64 13.63 3.65
CA LYS A 237 9.40 13.14 3.03
C LYS A 237 8.32 13.04 4.10
N LYS A 238 7.35 13.95 4.03
CA LYS A 238 6.18 13.93 4.91
C LYS A 238 4.95 14.50 4.23
N VAL A 239 3.79 13.96 4.56
CA VAL A 239 2.49 14.44 4.08
C VAL A 239 1.41 14.30 5.15
N CYS A 240 0.55 15.31 5.24
CA CYS A 240 -0.63 15.33 6.07
C CYS A 240 -1.86 15.54 5.19
N PHE A 241 -2.78 14.58 5.18
CA PHE A 241 -4.06 14.70 4.48
C PHE A 241 -5.03 15.56 5.27
N VAL A 242 -5.59 16.59 4.64
CA VAL A 242 -6.50 17.53 5.31
C VAL A 242 -7.75 17.81 4.46
N PRO A 243 -8.95 17.91 5.07
CA PRO A 243 -10.20 18.19 4.36
C PRO A 243 -10.45 19.69 4.13
N PHE A 244 -9.41 20.53 4.28
CA PHE A 244 -9.45 21.98 4.15
C PHE A 244 -8.26 22.47 3.32
N GLU A 245 -8.39 23.66 2.73
CA GLU A 245 -7.31 24.28 1.95
C GLU A 245 -6.16 24.72 2.85
N SER A 246 -4.93 24.43 2.45
CA SER A 246 -3.73 24.85 3.18
C SER A 246 -2.54 25.05 2.25
N ASP A 247 -1.80 26.13 2.49
CA ASP A 247 -0.55 26.43 1.78
C ASP A 247 0.68 25.80 2.47
N LEU A 248 0.49 25.06 3.57
CA LEU A 248 1.61 24.47 4.30
C LEU A 248 2.28 23.36 3.46
N PRO A 249 3.63 23.34 3.35
CA PRO A 249 4.33 22.40 2.47
C PRO A 249 4.08 20.92 2.78
N SER A 250 3.70 20.58 4.01
CA SER A 250 3.33 19.22 4.41
C SER A 250 1.88 18.84 4.09
N ALA A 251 1.00 19.79 3.82
CA ALA A 251 -0.42 19.53 3.59
C ALA A 251 -0.68 18.94 2.20
N PHE A 252 -1.59 17.98 2.14
CA PHE A 252 -2.28 17.58 0.92
C PHE A 252 -3.78 17.79 1.16
N SER A 253 -4.31 18.88 0.61
CA SER A 253 -5.72 19.24 0.71
C SER A 253 -6.56 18.41 -0.26
N PHE A 254 -7.70 17.91 0.22
CA PHE A 254 -8.70 17.27 -0.63
C PHE A 254 -10.10 17.82 -0.30
N ASP A 255 -10.97 17.80 -1.29
CA ASP A 255 -12.33 18.33 -1.19
C ASP A 255 -13.34 17.19 -1.30
N ARG A 256 -14.01 16.88 -0.18
CA ARG A 256 -15.01 15.81 -0.09
C ARG A 256 -16.18 16.03 -1.05
N ASN A 257 -16.58 17.27 -1.28
CA ASN A 257 -17.69 17.60 -2.18
C ASN A 257 -17.29 17.35 -3.64
N LYS A 258 -16.09 17.76 -4.05
CA LYS A 258 -15.57 17.48 -5.39
C LYS A 258 -15.41 15.97 -5.65
N LEU A 259 -15.11 15.20 -4.61
CA LEU A 259 -15.02 13.75 -4.68
C LEU A 259 -16.37 13.04 -4.60
N GLY A 260 -17.44 13.74 -4.18
CA GLY A 260 -18.76 13.15 -3.98
C GLY A 260 -18.76 12.07 -2.90
N ILE A 261 -17.97 12.25 -1.83
CA ILE A 261 -17.82 11.31 -0.73
C ILE A 261 -18.24 11.92 0.60
N ASP A 262 -18.83 11.11 1.46
CA ASP A 262 -19.12 11.44 2.87
C ASP A 262 -18.38 10.46 3.77
N LEU A 263 -17.05 10.59 3.78
CA LEU A 263 -16.14 9.70 4.49
C LEU A 263 -15.26 10.51 5.45
N PRO A 264 -14.93 9.97 6.62
CA PRO A 264 -13.98 10.59 7.53
C PRO A 264 -12.59 10.66 6.89
N THR A 265 -11.78 11.65 7.29
CA THR A 265 -10.45 11.92 6.70
C THR A 265 -9.53 10.69 6.70
N TRP A 266 -9.61 9.86 7.75
CA TRP A 266 -8.81 8.63 7.85
C TRP A 266 -9.16 7.61 6.77
N ASP A 267 -10.45 7.44 6.43
CA ASP A 267 -10.90 6.50 5.39
C ASP A 267 -10.51 7.03 4.00
N VAL A 268 -10.58 8.35 3.80
CA VAL A 268 -10.05 8.96 2.57
C VAL A 268 -8.56 8.68 2.40
N ALA A 269 -7.75 8.85 3.45
CA ALA A 269 -6.32 8.55 3.40
C ALA A 269 -6.05 7.07 3.07
N ASP A 270 -6.78 6.12 3.68
CA ASP A 270 -6.63 4.68 3.41
C ASP A 270 -7.09 4.31 1.99
N ARG A 271 -8.12 4.97 1.47
CA ARG A 271 -8.56 4.81 0.08
C ARG A 271 -7.63 5.43 -0.95
N ILE A 272 -6.89 6.47 -0.58
CA ILE A 272 -5.75 6.95 -1.38
C ILE A 272 -4.65 5.89 -1.36
N ALA A 273 -4.31 5.35 -0.18
CA ALA A 273 -3.27 4.33 -0.02
C ALA A 273 -3.53 3.05 -0.83
N ASN A 274 -4.79 2.63 -0.98
CA ASN A 274 -5.16 1.44 -1.76
C ASN A 274 -5.47 1.73 -3.24
N GLY A 275 -5.43 2.99 -3.66
CA GLY A 275 -5.71 3.40 -5.05
C GLY A 275 -7.19 3.48 -5.42
N SER A 276 -8.13 3.45 -4.47
CA SER A 276 -9.56 3.68 -4.71
C SER A 276 -9.89 5.15 -4.95
N ILE A 277 -9.15 6.07 -4.32
CA ILE A 277 -9.27 7.52 -4.53
C ILE A 277 -7.99 8.01 -5.18
N LEU A 278 -8.08 8.47 -6.42
CA LEU A 278 -6.94 8.87 -7.23
C LEU A 278 -6.78 10.39 -7.25
N VAL A 279 -6.48 11.00 -6.10
CA VAL A 279 -6.24 12.46 -6.04
C VAL A 279 -4.76 12.82 -5.93
N TYR A 280 -3.93 11.85 -5.54
CA TYR A 280 -2.52 12.05 -5.24
C TYR A 280 -1.69 11.01 -5.99
N ASP A 281 -0.69 11.45 -6.76
CA ASP A 281 0.32 10.58 -7.37
C ASP A 281 1.14 9.86 -6.28
N LEU A 282 0.78 8.59 -6.05
CA LEU A 282 1.46 7.73 -5.10
C LEU A 282 2.94 7.50 -5.47
N TRP A 283 3.32 7.51 -6.75
CA TRP A 283 4.71 7.31 -7.16
C TRP A 283 5.56 8.50 -6.73
N ASP A 284 5.06 9.71 -6.98
CA ASP A 284 5.74 10.95 -6.60
C ASP A 284 5.88 11.09 -5.08
N MET A 285 4.83 10.71 -4.34
CA MET A 285 4.85 10.65 -2.88
C MET A 285 5.91 9.67 -2.37
N LEU A 286 5.89 8.42 -2.85
CA LEU A 286 6.71 7.35 -2.30
C LEU A 286 8.19 7.47 -2.70
N LEU A 287 8.45 7.82 -3.96
CA LEU A 287 9.82 7.98 -4.46
C LEU A 287 10.45 9.29 -3.98
N TYR A 288 9.69 10.39 -4.00
CA TYR A 288 10.26 11.73 -3.89
C TYR A 288 9.68 12.59 -2.76
N GLY A 289 8.59 12.16 -2.09
CA GLY A 289 7.89 12.98 -1.09
C GLY A 289 7.15 14.19 -1.67
N LYS A 290 6.96 14.21 -3.00
CA LYS A 290 6.26 15.27 -3.72
C LYS A 290 4.76 15.12 -3.58
N LYS A 291 4.04 16.24 -3.52
CA LYS A 291 2.59 16.33 -3.31
C LYS A 291 1.87 16.67 -4.61
N THR A 292 1.99 15.78 -5.59
CA THR A 292 1.47 15.99 -6.95
C THR A 292 0.02 15.54 -7.03
N SER A 293 -0.91 16.48 -7.24
CA SER A 293 -2.32 16.16 -7.46
C SER A 293 -2.55 15.53 -8.84
N ILE A 294 -3.45 14.55 -8.90
CA ILE A 294 -3.88 13.87 -10.14
C ILE A 294 -5.42 13.88 -10.24
N GLU A 295 -5.97 13.48 -11.39
CA GLU A 295 -7.39 13.62 -11.73
C GLU A 295 -8.35 13.20 -10.60
N ASN A 296 -9.24 14.10 -10.15
CA ASN A 296 -10.26 13.84 -9.14
C ASN A 296 -11.27 12.75 -9.54
N ARG A 297 -10.89 11.47 -9.40
CA ARG A 297 -11.77 10.32 -9.67
C ARG A 297 -11.74 9.33 -8.51
N VAL A 298 -12.92 8.84 -8.17
CA VAL A 298 -13.11 7.68 -7.30
C VAL A 298 -13.23 6.45 -8.20
N ARG A 299 -12.34 5.47 -8.03
CA ARG A 299 -12.42 4.19 -8.72
C ARG A 299 -13.27 3.23 -7.88
N ARG A 300 -14.25 2.56 -8.49
CA ARG A 300 -14.91 1.43 -7.84
C ARG A 300 -13.94 0.24 -7.91
N LEU A 301 -13.37 -0.16 -6.78
CA LEU A 301 -12.51 -1.34 -6.68
C LEU A 301 -13.27 -2.63 -6.31
N TYR A 302 -14.62 -2.61 -6.30
CA TYR A 302 -15.47 -3.75 -5.96
C TYR A 302 -16.79 -3.71 -6.73
#